data_AF-A0A952LCH3-F1
#
_entry.id   AF-A0A952LCH3-F1
#
_cell.length_a   1.000
_cell.length_b   1.000
_cell.length_c   1.000
_cell.angle_alpha   90.00
_cell.angle_beta   90.00
_cell.angle_gamma   90.00
#
_symmetry.space_group_name_H-M   'P 1'
#
loop_
_entity.id
_entity.type
_entity.pdbx_description
1 polymer ?
#
loop_
_entity_poly.entity_id
_entity_poly.type
_entity_poly.pdbx_seq_one_letter_code
_entity_poly.pdbx_strand_id
1 'polypeptide(L)'
;MSVLDATLLFLAGFLSGAANAVAGGGTFITFGAMTLVGLPPIVANATSSVTQFPGYITSTLAYWDDIRHFWRGALLLCLISAIGALAGALVLRALDNPSFRAMVPWLL
;
A
#
# COMPACT_ATOMS: atom_id res chain seq x y z
N MET A 1 7.19 20.17 -9.08
CA MET A 1 5.83 19.60 -8.97
C MET A 1 4.86 20.69 -9.36
N SER A 2 4.00 20.42 -10.33
CA SER A 2 2.94 21.35 -10.72
C SER A 2 1.78 21.31 -9.70
N VAL A 3 0.92 22.32 -9.69
CA VAL A 3 -0.31 22.32 -8.87
C VAL A 3 -1.23 21.16 -9.27
N LEU A 4 -1.20 20.78 -10.55
CA LEU A 4 -1.95 19.64 -11.07
C LEU A 4 -1.44 18.31 -10.49
N ASP A 5 -0.12 18.13 -10.42
CA ASP A 5 0.51 16.94 -9.81
C ASP A 5 0.10 16.80 -8.34
N ALA A 6 0.16 17.91 -7.60
CA ALA A 6 -0.20 17.93 -6.18
C ALA A 6 -1.68 17.60 -5.97
N THR A 7 -2.57 18.16 -6.80
CA THR A 7 -4.01 17.89 -6.73
C THR A 7 -4.32 16.43 -7.07
N LEU A 8 -3.67 15.89 -8.10
CA LEU A 8 -3.81 14.50 -8.51
C LEU A 8 -3.36 13.55 -7.40
N LEU A 9 -2.19 13.77 -6.82
CA LEU A 9 -1.66 12.95 -5.72
C LEU A 9 -2.54 13.03 -4.46
N PHE A 10 -3.06 14.22 -4.15
CA PHE A 10 -3.98 14.40 -3.03
C PHE A 10 -5.27 13.59 -3.21
N LEU A 11 -5.91 13.71 -4.38
CA LEU A 11 -7.13 12.96 -4.70
C LEU A 11 -6.85 11.45 -4.74
N ALA A 12 -5.73 11.03 -5.32
CA ALA A 12 -5.33 9.63 -5.35
C ALA A 12 -5.12 9.05 -3.96
N GLY A 13 -4.47 9.80 -3.05
CA GLY A 13 -4.29 9.41 -1.66
C GLY A 13 -5.62 9.29 -0.92
N PHE A 14 -6.51 10.27 -1.08
CA PHE A 14 -7.85 10.25 -0.47
C PHE A 14 -8.68 9.05 -0.94
N LEU A 15 -8.77 8.83 -2.27
CA LEU A 15 -9.51 7.72 -2.86
C LEU A 15 -8.91 6.36 -2.50
N SER A 16 -7.58 6.25 -2.46
CA SER A 16 -6.91 5.03 -1.99
C SER A 16 -7.25 4.71 -0.54
N GLY A 17 -7.33 5.72 0.34
CA GLY A 17 -7.72 5.53 1.74
C GLY A 17 -9.14 4.98 1.84
N ALA A 18 -10.08 5.59 1.12
CA ALA A 18 -11.47 5.12 1.07
C ALA A 18 -11.59 3.69 0.50
N ALA A 19 -10.88 3.37 -0.59
CA ALA A 19 -10.89 2.04 -1.19
C ALA A 19 -10.32 0.96 -0.25
N ASN A 20 -9.19 1.25 0.41
CA ASN A 20 -8.58 0.32 1.37
C ASN A 20 -9.43 0.11 2.63
N ALA A 21 -10.28 1.08 3.01
CA ALA A 21 -11.22 0.91 4.11
C ALA A 21 -12.39 -0.04 3.75
N VAL A 22 -12.80 -0.12 2.47
CA VAL A 22 -13.99 -0.87 2.04
C VAL A 22 -13.66 -2.28 1.54
N ALA A 23 -12.74 -2.40 0.57
CA ALA A 23 -12.53 -3.65 -0.17
C ALA A 23 -11.07 -3.93 -0.54
N GLY A 24 -10.14 -3.02 -0.22
CA GLY A 24 -8.74 -3.11 -0.63
C GLY A 24 -8.48 -2.52 -2.03
N GLY A 25 -7.26 -2.68 -2.53
CA GLY A 25 -6.87 -2.25 -3.89
C GLY A 25 -6.57 -0.76 -4.07
N GLY A 26 -6.63 0.05 -3.02
CA GLY A 26 -6.29 1.48 -3.07
C GLY A 26 -4.85 1.74 -3.53
N THR A 27 -3.95 0.78 -3.32
CA THR A 27 -2.56 0.83 -3.81
C THR A 27 -2.47 1.03 -5.31
N PHE A 28 -3.40 0.50 -6.12
CA PHE A 28 -3.43 0.77 -7.56
C PHE A 28 -3.58 2.26 -7.86
N ILE A 29 -4.41 2.95 -7.08
CA ILE A 29 -4.72 4.37 -7.26
C ILE A 29 -3.48 5.20 -6.92
N THR A 30 -2.87 5.01 -5.74
CA THR A 30 -1.67 5.76 -5.35
C THR A 30 -0.46 5.43 -6.19
N PHE A 31 -0.23 4.14 -6.48
CA PHE A 31 0.89 3.70 -7.30
C PHE A 31 0.77 4.22 -8.75
N GLY A 32 -0.43 4.08 -9.34
CA GLY A 32 -0.71 4.57 -10.68
C GLY A 32 -0.52 6.09 -10.77
N ALA A 33 -1.07 6.83 -9.80
CA ALA A 33 -0.87 8.27 -9.69
C ALA A 33 0.61 8.65 -9.62
N MET A 34 1.38 8.05 -8.71
CA MET A 34 2.82 8.34 -8.55
C MET A 34 3.62 8.01 -9.83
N THR A 35 3.29 6.89 -10.49
CA THR A 35 3.93 6.51 -11.75
C THR A 35 3.60 7.48 -12.88
N LEU A 36 2.37 8.03 -12.92
CA LEU A 36 1.96 9.07 -13.86
C LEU A 36 2.74 10.37 -13.66
N VAL A 37 3.06 10.73 -12.41
CA VAL A 37 3.92 11.90 -12.12
C VAL A 37 5.41 11.63 -12.37
N GLY A 38 5.76 10.44 -12.89
CA GLY A 38 7.12 10.09 -13.30
C GLY A 38 7.98 9.48 -12.19
N LEU A 39 7.42 9.08 -11.06
CA LEU A 39 8.21 8.38 -10.04
C LEU A 39 8.62 6.99 -10.56
N PRO A 40 9.87 6.55 -10.29
CA PRO A 40 10.28 5.18 -10.56
C PRO A 40 9.34 4.18 -9.86
N PRO A 41 8.91 3.10 -10.54
CA PRO A 41 8.00 2.10 -9.98
C PRO A 41 8.34 1.62 -8.56
N ILE A 42 9.61 1.34 -8.27
CA ILE A 42 10.03 0.88 -6.93
C ILE A 42 9.76 1.98 -5.87
N VAL A 43 10.09 3.23 -6.20
CA VAL A 43 9.86 4.37 -5.31
C VAL A 43 8.36 4.62 -5.14
N ALA A 44 7.58 4.59 -6.23
CA ALA A 44 6.13 4.76 -6.20
C ALA A 44 5.45 3.71 -5.31
N ASN A 45 5.88 2.44 -5.38
CA ASN A 45 5.34 1.37 -4.54
C ASN A 45 5.73 1.54 -3.06
N ALA A 46 7.01 1.83 -2.78
CA ALA A 46 7.49 2.07 -1.43
C ALA A 46 6.76 3.27 -0.78
N THR A 47 6.64 4.39 -1.50
CA THR A 47 5.93 5.58 -1.01
C THR A 47 4.44 5.32 -0.82
N SER A 48 3.79 4.56 -1.72
CA SER A 48 2.37 4.18 -1.54
C SER A 48 2.15 3.38 -0.26
N SER A 49 3.03 2.41 0.04
CA SER A 49 2.96 1.60 1.26
C SER A 49 3.08 2.45 2.53
N VAL A 50 4.02 3.41 2.55
CA VAL A 50 4.20 4.35 3.67
C VAL A 50 2.99 5.28 3.83
N THR A 51 2.42 5.75 2.71
CA THR A 51 1.27 6.67 2.71
C THR A 51 0.02 6.02 3.30
N GLN A 52 -0.15 4.70 3.11
CA GLN A 52 -1.30 3.96 3.64
C GLN A 52 -1.16 3.59 5.12
N PHE A 53 0.04 3.66 5.69
CA PHE A 53 0.32 3.22 7.05
C PHE A 53 -0.58 3.88 8.12
N PRO A 54 -0.81 5.22 8.12
CA PRO A 54 -1.74 5.84 9.05
C PRO A 54 -3.17 5.29 8.91
N GLY A 55 -3.60 4.99 7.68
CA GLY A 55 -4.90 4.38 7.40
C GLY A 55 -5.04 3.02 8.08
N TYR A 56 -4.02 2.16 7.98
CA TYR A 56 -4.01 0.86 8.66
C TYR A 56 -4.09 0.98 10.18
N ILE A 57 -3.42 1.96 10.79
CA ILE A 57 -3.54 2.23 12.22
C ILE A 57 -4.99 2.57 12.56
N THR A 58 -5.59 3.53 11.84
CA THR A 58 -6.97 3.96 12.11
C THR A 58 -7.98 2.84 11.90
N SER A 59 -7.83 2.02 10.86
CA SER A 59 -8.69 0.86 10.63
C SER A 59 -8.54 -0.19 11.74
N THR A 60 -7.32 -0.47 12.18
CA THR A 60 -7.07 -1.41 13.29
C THR A 60 -7.72 -0.93 14.59
N LEU A 61 -7.65 0.38 14.88
CA LEU A 61 -8.32 0.97 16.03
C LEU A 61 -9.84 0.90 15.93
N ALA A 62 -10.40 1.11 14.73
CA ALA A 62 -11.85 1.02 14.49
C ALA A 62 -12.40 -0.40 14.71
N TYR A 63 -11.62 -1.43 14.37
CA TYR A 63 -11.99 -2.85 14.55
C TYR A 63 -11.40 -3.47 15.82
N TRP A 64 -10.99 -2.67 16.80
CA TRP A 64 -10.25 -3.16 17.96
C TRP A 64 -11.03 -4.19 18.79
N ASP A 65 -12.33 -3.98 18.99
CA ASP A 65 -13.17 -4.89 19.78
C ASP A 65 -13.32 -6.25 19.10
N ASP A 66 -13.47 -6.29 17.78
CA ASP A 66 -13.54 -7.52 16.98
C ASP A 66 -12.20 -8.28 17.01
N ILE A 67 -11.08 -7.56 16.85
CA ILE A 67 -9.72 -8.12 16.92
C ILE A 67 -9.50 -8.74 18.30
N ARG A 68 -9.98 -8.11 19.37
CA ARG A 68 -9.83 -8.61 20.74
C ARG A 68 -10.59 -9.92 20.96
N HIS A 69 -11.74 -10.07 20.31
CA HIS A 69 -12.53 -11.31 20.35
C HIS A 69 -11.79 -12.49 19.68
N PHE A 70 -10.97 -12.22 18.66
CA PHE A 70 -10.20 -13.22 17.91
C PHE A 70 -8.67 -13.03 18.00
N TRP A 71 -8.16 -12.63 19.18
CA TRP A 71 -6.78 -12.15 19.33
C TRP A 71 -5.71 -13.18 18.93
N ARG A 72 -5.92 -14.48 19.17
CA ARG A 72 -4.94 -15.53 18.82
C ARG A 72 -4.76 -15.67 17.32
N GLY A 73 -5.86 -15.64 16.57
CA GLY A 73 -5.80 -15.70 15.12
C GLY A 73 -5.30 -14.38 14.53
N ALA A 74 -5.66 -13.24 15.11
CA ALA A 74 -5.09 -11.95 14.74
C ALA A 74 -3.56 -11.91 14.90
N LEU A 75 -3.00 -12.48 15.99
CA LEU A 75 -1.55 -12.60 16.16
C LEU A 75 -0.91 -13.49 15.10
N LEU A 76 -1.51 -14.65 14.78
CA LEU A 76 -0.99 -15.52 13.73
C LEU A 76 -0.98 -14.82 12.36
N LEU A 77 -2.08 -14.14 12.02
CA LEU A 77 -2.16 -13.34 10.80
C LEU A 77 -1.12 -12.22 10.80
N CYS A 78 -0.94 -11.52 11.92
CA CYS A 78 0.09 -10.49 12.06
C CYS A 78 1.50 -11.03 11.80
N LEU A 79 1.83 -12.22 12.32
CA LEU A 79 3.14 -12.86 12.08
C LEU A 79 3.32 -13.26 10.61
N ILE A 80 2.30 -13.88 10.01
CA ILE A 80 2.33 -14.27 8.59
C ILE A 80 2.47 -13.02 7.71
N SER A 81 1.71 -11.95 7.99
CA SER A 81 1.80 -10.68 7.29
C SER A 81 3.18 -10.02 7.45
N ALA A 82 3.78 -10.07 8.64
CA ALA A 82 5.12 -9.51 8.88
C ALA A 82 6.19 -10.27 8.09
N ILE A 83 6.13 -11.61 8.07
CA ILE A 83 7.06 -12.45 7.29
C ILE A 83 6.88 -12.18 5.80
N GLY A 84 5.63 -12.15 5.32
CA GLY A 84 5.31 -11.86 3.91
C GLY A 84 5.77 -10.46 3.49
N ALA A 85 5.54 -9.45 4.32
CA ALA A 85 5.98 -8.08 4.06
C ALA A 85 7.52 -7.97 4.01
N LEU A 86 8.22 -8.64 4.92
CA LEU A 86 9.68 -8.68 4.92
C LEU A 86 10.23 -9.38 3.67
N ALA A 87 9.69 -10.56 3.33
CA ALA A 87 10.08 -11.29 2.14
C ALA A 87 9.81 -10.47 0.86
N GLY A 88 8.62 -9.86 0.76
CA GLY A 88 8.26 -8.98 -0.35
C GLY A 88 9.17 -7.76 -0.48
N ALA A 89 9.52 -7.11 0.64
CA ALA A 89 10.43 -5.97 0.64
C ALA A 89 11.86 -6.37 0.20
N LEU A 90 12.35 -7.54 0.62
CA LEU A 90 13.65 -8.06 0.19
C LEU A 90 13.67 -8.39 -1.30
N VAL A 91 12.59 -8.99 -1.82
CA VAL A 91 12.43 -9.26 -3.25
C VAL A 91 12.37 -7.95 -4.04
N LEU A 92 11.57 -6.98 -3.60
CA LEU A 92 11.45 -5.67 -4.24
C LEU A 92 12.80 -4.95 -4.31
N ARG A 93 13.62 -5.06 -3.26
CA ARG A 93 14.97 -4.47 -3.22
C ARG A 93 15.94 -5.12 -4.22
N ALA A 94 15.75 -6.40 -4.54
CA ALA A 94 16.58 -7.13 -5.49
C ALA A 94 16.17 -6.88 -6.97
N LEU A 95 14.97 -6.33 -7.20
CA LEU A 95 14.44 -6.03 -8.52
C LEU A 95 14.90 -4.66 -9.04
N ASP A 96 15.00 -4.54 -10.36
CA ASP A 96 15.15 -3.28 -11.08
C ASP A 96 13.78 -2.73 -11.55
N ASN A 97 13.71 -1.42 -11.81
CA ASN A 97 12.44 -0.76 -12.16
C ASN A 97 11.74 -1.34 -13.41
N PRO A 98 12.44 -1.68 -14.51
CA PRO A 98 11.83 -2.34 -15.67
C PRO A 98 11.18 -3.69 -15.32
N SER A 99 11.91 -4.57 -14.63
CA SER A 99 11.38 -5.88 -14.24
C SER A 99 10.19 -5.74 -13.29
N PHE A 100 10.29 -4.86 -12.29
CA PHE A 100 9.18 -4.61 -11.38
C PHE A 100 7.95 -4.09 -12.13
N ARG A 101 8.12 -3.12 -13.04
CA ARG A 101 7.02 -2.56 -13.86
C ARG A 101 6.30 -3.63 -14.68
N ALA A 102 7.01 -4.62 -15.21
CA ALA A 102 6.41 -5.73 -15.95
C ALA A 102 5.59 -6.68 -15.04
N MET A 103 5.96 -6.79 -13.76
CA MET A 103 5.29 -7.64 -12.78
C MET A 103 4.05 -6.96 -12.15
N VAL A 104 4.00 -5.63 -12.11
CA VAL A 104 2.92 -4.85 -11.46
C VAL A 104 1.50 -5.38 -11.77
N PRO A 105 1.11 -5.69 -13.04
CA PRO A 105 -0.25 -6.14 -13.34
C PRO A 105 -0.66 -7.47 -12.69
N TRP A 106 0.31 -8.25 -12.20
CA TRP A 106 0.09 -9.55 -11.57
C TRP A 106 0.24 -9.50 -10.04
N LEU A 107 0.86 -8.43 -9.52
CA LEU A 107 1.21 -8.30 -8.10
C LEU A 107 0.22 -7.44 -7.30
N LEU A 108 -0.53 -6.59 -7.98
CA LEU A 108 -1.58 -5.76 -7.42
C LEU A 108 -2.93 -6.33 -7.87
#